data_AF-A0A1F9CS58-F1
#
_entry.id   AF-A0A1F9CS58-F1
#
_cell.length_a   1.000
_cell.length_b   1.000
_cell.length_c   1.000
_cell.angle_alpha   90.00
_cell.angle_beta   90.00
_cell.angle_gamma   90.00
#
_symmetry.space_group_name_H-M   'P 1'
#
loop_
_entity.id
_entity.type
_entity.pdbx_description
1 polymer ?
#
loop_
_entity_poly.entity_id
_entity_poly.type
_entity_poly.pdbx_seq_one_letter_code
_entity_poly.pdbx_strand_id
1 'polypeptide(L)'
;MIKVLCSSAEIEKAGEFLNEHKLVKHYDKLKNWDLCLLHEVIAPLPRTIRVVDLGCAGLAALNFFYALGFKYIHGIDLTVTRQERWKQAAIMLKSCSLKPPFHFGRGDLTKTMFPDHFFEVATSISVIEHGVDLMKFFKEMNRIIKQEGLLFVTADYWPEKMKTKDDERPCGLSYTIFSKEEIFQLIELAGEYSFSLYKNSDMSALPDPYEKHILGDIYEHTFICMVFRKTFT
;
A
#
# COMPACT_ATOMS: atom_id res chain seq x y z
N MET A 1 11.84 -5.79 1.57
CA MET A 1 11.16 -6.26 2.78
C MET A 1 10.03 -7.07 2.22
N ILE A 2 9.86 -8.30 2.64
CA ILE A 2 8.72 -9.09 2.22
C ILE A 2 8.17 -9.82 3.44
N LYS A 3 6.85 -9.79 3.63
CA LYS A 3 6.20 -10.38 4.80
C LYS A 3 4.81 -10.88 4.43
N VAL A 4 4.53 -12.14 4.74
CA VAL A 4 3.19 -12.73 4.65
C VAL A 4 2.51 -12.58 6.01
N LEU A 5 1.24 -12.19 6.02
CA LEU A 5 0.41 -12.23 7.20
C LEU A 5 0.11 -13.70 7.54
N CYS A 6 0.56 -14.19 8.68
CA CYS A 6 0.46 -15.62 8.98
C CYS A 6 -0.71 -15.97 9.90
N SER A 7 -1.21 -15.02 10.69
CA SER A 7 -2.32 -15.25 11.62
C SER A 7 -3.08 -13.98 12.00
N SER A 8 -4.31 -14.15 12.45
CA SER A 8 -5.15 -13.07 13.00
C SER A 8 -4.53 -12.41 14.23
N ALA A 9 -3.70 -13.14 14.99
CA ALA A 9 -2.94 -12.59 16.11
C ALA A 9 -1.94 -11.50 15.69
N GLU A 10 -1.41 -11.52 14.46
CA GLU A 10 -0.58 -10.43 13.95
C GLU A 10 -1.38 -9.15 13.71
N ILE A 11 -2.66 -9.27 13.31
CA ILE A 11 -3.56 -8.12 13.16
C ILE A 11 -3.85 -7.49 14.52
N GLU A 12 -4.10 -8.33 15.54
CA GLU A 12 -4.32 -7.86 16.92
C GLU A 12 -3.10 -7.11 17.45
N LYS A 13 -1.91 -7.72 17.32
CA LYS A 13 -0.63 -7.09 17.70
C LYS A 13 -0.39 -5.78 16.96
N ALA A 14 -0.70 -5.70 15.66
CA ALA A 14 -0.59 -4.45 14.92
C ALA A 14 -1.55 -3.39 15.47
N GLY A 15 -2.78 -3.77 15.81
CA GLY A 15 -3.75 -2.88 16.46
C GLY A 15 -3.30 -2.38 17.84
N GLU A 16 -2.71 -3.26 18.65
CA GLU A 16 -2.11 -2.93 19.96
C GLU A 16 -0.93 -1.98 19.79
N PHE A 17 0.00 -2.27 18.88
CA PHE A 17 1.14 -1.41 18.55
C PHE A 17 0.69 0.01 18.20
N LEU A 18 -0.30 0.15 17.31
CA LEU A 18 -0.83 1.47 16.93
C LEU A 18 -1.46 2.20 18.13
N ASN A 19 -2.15 1.48 19.03
CA ASN A 19 -2.70 2.08 20.25
C ASN A 19 -1.60 2.59 21.18
N GLU A 20 -0.61 1.75 21.48
CA GLU A 20 0.49 2.07 22.40
C GLU A 20 1.28 3.29 21.94
N HIS A 21 1.49 3.40 20.64
CA HIS A 21 2.21 4.52 20.01
C HIS A 21 1.30 5.73 19.70
N LYS A 22 0.01 5.68 20.09
CA LYS A 22 -1.00 6.73 19.84
C LYS A 22 -1.12 7.09 18.35
N LEU A 23 -0.94 6.10 17.49
CA LEU A 23 -1.04 6.22 16.05
C LEU A 23 -2.49 6.06 15.59
N VAL A 24 -2.81 6.64 14.44
CA VAL A 24 -4.15 6.52 13.84
C VAL A 24 -4.37 5.10 13.37
N LYS A 25 -5.53 4.54 13.72
CA LYS A 25 -5.99 3.24 13.26
C LYS A 25 -7.02 3.38 12.15
N HIS A 26 -7.06 2.35 11.31
CA HIS A 26 -8.16 2.11 10.39
C HIS A 26 -9.29 1.32 11.07
N TYR A 27 -10.52 1.52 10.60
CA TYR A 27 -11.71 0.83 11.14
C TYR A 27 -11.71 -0.65 10.76
N ASP A 28 -11.30 -0.96 9.52
CA ASP A 28 -10.96 -2.32 9.11
C ASP A 28 -9.67 -2.71 9.82
N LYS A 29 -9.78 -3.73 10.68
CA LYS A 29 -8.68 -4.21 11.51
C LYS A 29 -7.52 -4.68 10.66
N LEU A 30 -7.78 -5.32 9.52
CA LEU A 30 -6.74 -5.82 8.63
C LEU A 30 -5.80 -4.70 8.19
N LYS A 31 -6.34 -3.53 7.83
CA LYS A 31 -5.54 -2.38 7.41
C LYS A 31 -4.63 -1.83 8.50
N ASN A 32 -4.85 -2.18 9.77
CA ASN A 32 -3.89 -1.84 10.82
C ASN A 32 -2.58 -2.62 10.71
N TRP A 33 -2.60 -3.85 10.16
CA TRP A 33 -1.38 -4.58 9.83
C TRP A 33 -0.58 -3.85 8.74
N ASP A 34 -1.25 -3.41 7.67
CA ASP A 34 -0.63 -2.60 6.61
C ASP A 34 -0.01 -1.31 7.19
N LEU A 35 -0.75 -0.58 8.02
CA LEU A 35 -0.28 0.68 8.64
C LEU A 35 0.88 0.46 9.62
N CYS A 36 0.90 -0.66 10.35
CA CYS A 36 2.00 -1.02 11.23
C CYS A 36 3.29 -1.27 10.45
N LEU A 37 3.22 -2.07 9.38
CA LEU A 37 4.37 -2.33 8.50
C LEU A 37 4.82 -1.07 7.76
N LEU A 38 3.87 -0.25 7.30
CA LEU A 38 4.18 1.04 6.69
C LEU A 38 4.93 1.93 7.68
N HIS A 39 4.49 1.98 8.95
CA HIS A 39 5.17 2.73 10.00
C HIS A 39 6.63 2.28 10.19
N GLU A 40 6.92 0.98 10.22
CA GLU A 40 8.30 0.47 10.32
C GLU A 40 9.22 0.99 9.21
N VAL A 41 8.67 1.20 8.01
CA VAL A 41 9.40 1.71 6.84
C VAL A 41 9.60 3.21 6.92
N ILE A 42 8.57 3.97 7.30
CA ILE A 42 8.56 5.44 7.20
C ILE A 42 8.92 6.16 8.50
N ALA A 43 8.87 5.49 9.65
CA ALA A 43 9.23 6.04 10.95
C ALA A 43 10.59 6.76 10.95
N PRO A 44 11.68 6.19 10.37
CA PRO A 44 12.99 6.85 10.38
C PRO A 44 13.12 7.98 9.34
N LEU A 45 12.14 8.19 8.46
CA LEU A 45 12.26 9.11 7.34
C LEU A 45 11.89 10.56 7.72
N PRO A 46 12.52 11.58 7.09
CA PRO A 46 12.16 12.98 7.34
C PRO A 46 10.71 13.28 6.96
N ARG A 47 9.98 14.01 7.81
CA ARG A 47 8.58 14.40 7.53
C ARG A 47 8.42 15.44 6.41
N THR A 48 9.54 15.93 5.88
CA THR A 48 9.61 16.87 4.75
C THR A 48 9.80 16.21 3.40
N ILE A 49 9.87 14.86 3.33
CA ILE A 49 9.87 14.16 2.05
C ILE A 49 8.48 14.19 1.40
N ARG A 50 8.41 13.86 0.11
CA ARG A 50 7.18 13.71 -0.64
C ARG A 50 6.75 12.26 -0.65
N VAL A 51 5.50 12.04 -0.28
CA VAL A 51 4.87 10.72 -0.24
C VAL A 51 3.65 10.72 -1.16
N VAL A 52 3.38 9.57 -1.78
CA VAL A 52 2.17 9.35 -2.59
C VAL A 52 1.51 8.03 -2.23
N ASP A 53 0.18 8.02 -2.21
CA ASP A 53 -0.65 6.82 -2.11
C ASP A 53 -1.36 6.55 -3.45
N LEU A 54 -1.15 5.36 -4.01
CA LEU A 54 -1.61 4.92 -5.32
C LEU A 54 -2.77 3.96 -5.12
N GLY A 55 -3.98 4.36 -5.54
CA GLY A 55 -5.23 3.71 -5.12
C GLY A 55 -5.67 4.18 -3.74
N CYS A 56 -5.72 5.51 -3.54
CA CYS A 56 -5.93 6.12 -2.23
C CYS A 56 -7.39 6.13 -1.72
N ALA A 57 -8.25 5.27 -2.26
CA ALA A 57 -9.63 5.12 -1.80
C ALA A 57 -9.71 4.90 -0.28
N GLY A 58 -10.68 5.55 0.37
CA GLY A 58 -10.87 5.48 1.82
C GLY A 58 -9.90 6.35 2.64
N LEU A 59 -8.83 6.88 2.03
CA LEU A 59 -7.85 7.83 2.58
C LEU A 59 -7.02 7.27 3.76
N ALA A 60 -6.90 5.95 3.90
CA ALA A 60 -6.25 5.33 5.06
C ALA A 60 -4.79 5.76 5.20
N ALA A 61 -3.96 5.55 4.17
CA ALA A 61 -2.54 5.92 4.20
C ALA A 61 -2.34 7.44 4.23
N LEU A 62 -3.15 8.21 3.49
CA LEU A 62 -3.08 9.68 3.50
C LEU A 62 -3.30 10.27 4.90
N ASN A 63 -4.32 9.78 5.62
CA ASN A 63 -4.59 10.19 7.00
C ASN A 63 -3.45 9.76 7.93
N PHE A 64 -2.88 8.58 7.70
CA PHE A 64 -1.76 8.06 8.48
C PHE A 64 -0.50 8.92 8.32
N PHE A 65 -0.12 9.24 7.07
CA PHE A 65 0.97 10.16 6.78
C PHE A 65 0.75 11.53 7.43
N TYR A 66 -0.46 12.08 7.34
CA TYR A 66 -0.78 13.36 7.94
C TYR A 66 -0.66 13.33 9.46
N ALA A 67 -1.18 12.28 10.11
CA ALA A 67 -1.07 12.09 11.56
C ALA A 67 0.38 11.95 12.04
N LEU A 68 1.25 11.36 11.23
CA LEU A 68 2.69 11.26 11.48
C LEU A 68 3.46 12.56 11.19
N GLY A 69 2.78 13.60 10.70
CA GLY A 69 3.33 14.93 10.46
C GLY A 69 4.02 15.12 9.10
N PHE A 70 3.84 14.20 8.14
CA PHE A 70 4.35 14.40 6.79
C PHE A 70 3.72 15.63 6.14
N LYS A 71 4.53 16.42 5.43
CA LYS A 71 4.12 17.72 4.89
C LYS A 71 3.65 17.70 3.44
N TYR A 72 4.20 16.80 2.62
CA TYR A 72 3.96 16.77 1.18
C TYR A 72 3.32 15.44 0.78
N ILE A 73 2.03 15.33 1.05
CA ILE A 73 1.27 14.10 0.90
C ILE A 73 0.39 14.20 -0.34
N HIS A 74 0.47 13.20 -1.20
CA HIS A 74 -0.28 13.10 -2.46
C HIS A 74 -1.06 11.78 -2.51
N GLY A 75 -2.18 11.76 -3.22
CA GLY A 75 -2.97 10.57 -3.46
C GLY A 75 -3.57 10.57 -4.86
N ILE A 76 -3.70 9.39 -5.45
CA ILE A 76 -4.37 9.20 -6.74
C ILE A 76 -5.25 7.96 -6.67
N ASP A 77 -6.44 8.03 -7.25
CA ASP A 77 -7.36 6.89 -7.35
C ASP A 77 -8.19 7.01 -8.63
N LEU A 78 -8.70 5.90 -9.18
CA LEU A 78 -9.60 5.91 -10.34
C LEU A 78 -10.89 6.67 -10.04
N THR A 79 -11.30 6.72 -8.78
CA THR A 79 -12.50 7.41 -8.32
C THR A 79 -12.19 8.28 -7.10
N VAL A 80 -12.83 9.44 -7.03
CA VAL A 80 -12.81 10.26 -5.82
C VAL A 80 -14.23 10.57 -5.44
N THR A 81 -14.62 10.09 -4.26
CA THR A 81 -15.98 10.21 -3.75
C THR A 81 -16.19 11.55 -3.04
N ARG A 82 -17.46 11.98 -2.95
CA ARG A 82 -17.82 13.15 -2.14
C ARG A 82 -17.50 12.92 -0.66
N GLN A 83 -17.67 11.70 -0.17
CA GLN A 83 -17.40 11.36 1.23
C GLN A 83 -15.94 11.59 1.60
N GLU A 84 -15.00 11.28 0.72
CA GLU A 84 -13.57 11.53 0.93
C GLU A 84 -13.25 13.02 0.98
N ARG A 85 -13.87 13.82 0.12
CA ARG A 85 -13.77 15.29 0.18
C ARG A 85 -14.34 15.84 1.49
N TRP A 86 -15.46 15.30 1.97
CA TRP A 86 -16.04 15.66 3.27
C TRP A 86 -15.13 15.26 4.44
N LYS A 87 -14.52 14.07 4.41
CA LYS A 87 -13.53 13.63 5.40
C LYS A 87 -12.35 14.61 5.47
N GLN A 88 -11.81 15.01 4.32
CA GLN A 88 -10.75 16.03 4.26
C GLN A 88 -11.20 17.36 4.86
N ALA A 89 -12.40 17.86 4.49
CA ALA A 89 -12.94 19.10 5.03
C ALA A 89 -13.14 19.04 6.56
N ALA A 90 -13.56 17.89 7.10
CA ALA A 90 -13.68 17.70 8.54
C ALA A 90 -12.33 17.76 9.27
N ILE A 91 -11.25 17.25 8.65
CA ILE A 91 -9.89 17.36 9.20
C ILE A 91 -9.44 18.83 9.21
N MET A 92 -9.71 19.57 8.14
CA MET A 92 -9.41 21.01 8.04
C MET A 92 -10.12 21.81 9.14
N LEU A 93 -11.41 21.52 9.38
CA LEU A 93 -12.19 22.16 10.44
C LEU A 93 -11.61 21.84 11.83
N LYS A 94 -11.30 20.57 12.11
CA LYS A 94 -10.73 20.14 13.41
C LYS A 94 -9.34 20.73 13.68
N SER A 95 -8.57 20.97 12.64
CA SER A 95 -7.22 21.56 12.73
C SER A 95 -7.21 23.08 12.62
N CYS A 96 -8.38 23.73 12.48
CA CYS A 96 -8.51 25.17 12.27
C CYS A 96 -7.63 25.69 11.12
N SER A 97 -7.47 24.90 10.06
CA SER A 97 -6.58 25.19 8.93
C SER A 97 -7.35 25.26 7.62
N LEU A 98 -7.11 26.32 6.84
CA LEU A 98 -7.62 26.43 5.47
C LEU A 98 -6.73 25.72 4.44
N LYS A 99 -5.55 25.22 4.86
CA LYS A 99 -4.67 24.42 4.00
C LYS A 99 -5.09 22.95 4.08
N PRO A 100 -5.31 22.28 2.93
CA PRO A 100 -5.65 20.86 2.94
C PRO A 100 -4.51 20.04 3.54
N PRO A 101 -4.80 18.99 4.32
CA PRO A 101 -3.79 18.13 4.95
C PRO A 101 -2.97 17.33 3.92
N PHE A 102 -3.53 17.09 2.74
CA PHE A 102 -2.93 16.33 1.64
C PHE A 102 -3.63 16.69 0.32
N HIS A 103 -2.98 16.43 -0.81
CA HIS A 103 -3.57 16.61 -2.14
C HIS A 103 -3.97 15.26 -2.71
N PHE A 104 -5.19 15.13 -3.21
CA PHE A 104 -5.60 13.89 -3.88
C PHE A 104 -6.60 14.16 -4.98
N GLY A 105 -6.60 13.31 -5.99
CA GLY A 105 -7.38 13.49 -7.20
C GLY A 105 -7.63 12.20 -7.96
N ARG A 106 -8.53 12.31 -8.94
CA ARG A 106 -8.83 11.20 -9.85
C ARG A 106 -7.69 11.03 -10.86
N GLY A 107 -7.25 9.81 -11.09
CA GLY A 107 -6.34 9.48 -12.18
C GLY A 107 -5.94 8.00 -12.21
N ASP A 108 -5.23 7.63 -13.26
CA ASP A 108 -4.72 6.27 -13.47
C ASP A 108 -3.31 6.17 -12.89
N LEU A 109 -3.11 5.26 -11.94
CA LEU A 109 -1.82 5.02 -11.29
C LEU A 109 -0.75 4.43 -12.23
N THR A 110 -1.15 3.90 -13.39
CA THR A 110 -0.24 3.39 -14.42
C THR A 110 0.18 4.47 -15.42
N LYS A 111 -0.41 5.67 -15.34
CA LYS A 111 -0.10 6.84 -16.17
C LYS A 111 -0.51 8.13 -15.45
N THR A 112 0.30 8.52 -14.48
CA THR A 112 0.06 9.71 -13.65
C THR A 112 0.52 10.98 -14.35
N MET A 113 0.10 12.12 -13.81
CA MET A 113 0.57 13.46 -14.22
C MET A 113 1.65 14.01 -13.27
N PHE A 114 2.21 13.17 -12.39
CA PHE A 114 3.27 13.59 -11.48
C PHE A 114 4.59 13.80 -12.23
N PRO A 115 5.46 14.72 -11.78
CA PRO A 115 6.78 14.90 -12.38
C PRO A 115 7.65 13.64 -12.23
N ASP A 116 8.66 13.53 -13.10
CA ASP A 116 9.71 12.52 -12.97
C ASP A 116 10.47 12.73 -11.66
N HIS A 117 10.86 11.63 -11.01
CA HIS A 117 11.67 11.63 -9.78
C HIS A 117 11.15 12.60 -8.71
N PHE A 118 9.84 12.54 -8.44
CA PHE A 118 9.17 13.47 -7.55
C PHE A 118 9.03 12.94 -6.12
N PHE A 119 8.76 11.63 -5.96
CA PHE A 119 8.47 11.03 -4.66
C PHE A 119 9.65 10.25 -4.08
N GLU A 120 9.87 10.38 -2.78
CA GLU A 120 10.80 9.53 -2.03
C GLU A 120 10.13 8.24 -1.54
N VAL A 121 8.82 8.25 -1.31
CA VAL A 121 8.04 7.06 -0.90
C VAL A 121 6.71 7.03 -1.67
N ALA A 122 6.38 5.86 -2.21
CA ALA A 122 5.07 5.54 -2.76
C ALA A 122 4.44 4.36 -2.01
N THR A 123 3.13 4.40 -1.79
CA THR A 123 2.34 3.29 -1.22
C THR A 123 1.29 2.82 -2.20
N SER A 124 0.97 1.52 -2.17
CA SER A 124 -0.10 0.89 -2.93
C SER A 124 -0.67 -0.24 -2.07
N ILE A 125 -1.70 0.04 -1.27
CA ILE A 125 -2.22 -0.87 -0.24
C ILE A 125 -3.50 -1.55 -0.72
N SER A 126 -3.42 -2.84 -1.04
CA SER A 126 -4.48 -3.64 -1.67
C SER A 126 -5.08 -2.99 -2.92
N VAL A 127 -4.27 -2.92 -3.98
CA VAL A 127 -4.63 -2.21 -5.22
C VAL A 127 -4.23 -3.01 -6.47
N ILE A 128 -3.03 -3.59 -6.48
CA ILE A 128 -2.48 -4.23 -7.68
C ILE A 128 -3.26 -5.49 -8.10
N GLU A 129 -3.93 -6.13 -7.15
CA GLU A 129 -4.86 -7.25 -7.36
C GLU A 129 -6.10 -6.86 -8.18
N HIS A 130 -6.43 -5.57 -8.26
CA HIS A 130 -7.63 -5.08 -8.92
C HIS A 130 -7.43 -4.80 -10.42
N GLY A 131 -6.78 -5.73 -11.13
CA GLY A 131 -6.61 -5.65 -12.58
C GLY A 131 -5.58 -4.64 -13.07
N VAL A 132 -4.64 -4.25 -12.21
CA VAL A 132 -3.58 -3.31 -12.59
C VAL A 132 -2.61 -3.99 -13.56
N ASP A 133 -2.30 -3.32 -14.67
CA ASP A 133 -1.23 -3.73 -15.58
C ASP A 133 0.12 -3.53 -14.90
N LEU A 134 0.70 -4.62 -14.37
CA LEU A 134 1.92 -4.57 -13.56
C LEU A 134 3.12 -4.01 -14.32
N MET A 135 3.23 -4.24 -15.63
CA MET A 135 4.31 -3.67 -16.45
C MET A 135 4.18 -2.15 -16.51
N LYS A 136 2.98 -1.64 -16.81
CA LYS A 136 2.74 -0.19 -16.83
C LYS A 136 2.88 0.43 -15.43
N PHE A 137 2.45 -0.28 -14.40
CA PHE A 137 2.62 0.12 -13.01
C PHE A 137 4.10 0.33 -12.67
N PHE A 138 4.96 -0.70 -12.83
CA PHE A 138 6.37 -0.57 -12.51
C PHE A 138 7.10 0.46 -13.38
N LYS A 139 6.72 0.57 -14.67
CA LYS A 139 7.22 1.64 -15.54
C LYS A 139 6.92 3.03 -14.98
N GLU A 140 5.69 3.25 -14.55
CA GLU A 140 5.26 4.54 -13.98
C GLU A 140 5.88 4.79 -12.61
N MET A 141 6.02 3.76 -11.78
CA MET A 141 6.72 3.84 -10.50
C MET A 141 8.19 4.21 -10.68
N ASN A 142 8.87 3.60 -11.64
CA ASN A 142 10.24 3.97 -12.00
C ASN A 142 10.30 5.46 -12.37
N ARG A 143 9.36 5.96 -13.19
CA ARG A 143 9.33 7.37 -13.61
C ARG A 143 9.16 8.33 -12.42
N ILE A 144 8.17 8.12 -11.57
CA ILE A 144 7.78 9.11 -10.53
C ILE A 144 8.59 9.00 -9.23
N ILE A 145 9.19 7.84 -8.95
CA ILE A 145 9.98 7.62 -7.73
C ILE A 145 11.44 8.05 -7.98
N LYS A 146 12.00 8.75 -6.99
CA LYS A 146 13.41 9.16 -6.97
C LYS A 146 14.34 7.95 -6.83
N GLN A 147 15.58 8.11 -7.26
CA GLN A 147 16.62 7.12 -6.93
C GLN A 147 16.69 6.91 -5.42
N GLU A 148 16.92 5.66 -5.02
CA GLU A 148 16.91 5.20 -3.63
C GLU A 148 15.56 5.32 -2.91
N GLY A 149 14.51 5.80 -3.60
CA GLY A 149 13.15 5.90 -3.09
C GLY A 149 12.48 4.54 -2.89
N LEU A 150 11.43 4.52 -2.09
CA LEU A 150 10.75 3.30 -1.66
C LEU A 150 9.37 3.16 -2.30
N LEU A 151 9.02 1.92 -2.65
CA LEU A 151 7.68 1.53 -3.07
C LEU A 151 7.16 0.46 -2.09
N PHE A 152 6.14 0.81 -1.31
CA PHE A 152 5.48 -0.08 -0.37
C PHE A 152 4.19 -0.60 -1.00
N VAL A 153 4.07 -1.92 -1.12
CA VAL A 153 2.93 -2.59 -1.77
C VAL A 153 2.38 -3.63 -0.82
N THR A 154 1.06 -3.69 -0.67
CA THR A 154 0.38 -4.85 -0.09
C THR A 154 -0.67 -5.36 -1.05
N ALA A 155 -0.93 -6.66 -1.01
CA ALA A 155 -1.86 -7.33 -1.90
C ALA A 155 -2.42 -8.60 -1.28
N ASP A 156 -3.56 -9.03 -1.81
CA ASP A 156 -4.22 -10.29 -1.47
C ASP A 156 -3.38 -11.49 -1.99
N TYR A 157 -3.15 -12.47 -1.11
CA TYR A 157 -2.16 -13.52 -1.30
C TYR A 157 -2.60 -14.88 -0.73
N TRP A 158 -2.25 -15.93 -1.46
CA TRP A 158 -2.27 -17.31 -0.97
C TRP A 158 -1.15 -18.11 -1.65
N PRO A 159 -0.42 -19.03 -1.00
CA PRO A 159 0.70 -19.71 -1.64
C PRO A 159 0.32 -20.40 -2.95
N GLU A 160 -0.76 -21.18 -2.96
CA GLU A 160 -1.30 -21.78 -4.18
C GLU A 160 -2.27 -20.83 -4.90
N LYS A 161 -2.29 -20.88 -6.23
CA LYS A 161 -3.23 -20.05 -7.01
C LYS A 161 -4.68 -20.39 -6.67
N MET A 162 -5.38 -19.42 -6.10
CA MET A 162 -6.83 -19.50 -5.88
C MET A 162 -7.59 -19.04 -7.12
N LYS A 163 -8.70 -19.71 -7.41
CA LYS A 163 -9.66 -19.23 -8.41
C LYS A 163 -10.55 -18.18 -7.76
N THR A 164 -10.49 -16.95 -8.25
CA THR A 164 -11.54 -15.95 -8.00
C THR A 164 -12.72 -16.26 -8.92
N LYS A 165 -13.95 -15.97 -8.49
CA LYS A 165 -15.12 -16.20 -9.37
C LYS A 165 -15.16 -15.12 -10.45
N ASP A 166 -15.53 -15.48 -11.68
CA ASP A 166 -15.53 -14.53 -12.82
C ASP A 166 -16.49 -13.34 -12.63
N ASP A 167 -17.47 -13.47 -11.74
CA ASP A 167 -18.44 -12.44 -11.36
C ASP A 167 -18.00 -11.60 -10.15
N GLU A 168 -16.98 -12.02 -9.40
CA GLU A 168 -16.42 -11.26 -8.29
C GLU A 168 -15.65 -10.05 -8.82
N ARG A 169 -16.27 -8.88 -8.67
CA ARG A 169 -15.69 -7.60 -9.05
C ARG A 169 -15.65 -6.63 -7.88
N PRO A 170 -14.79 -6.86 -6.86
CA PRO A 170 -14.48 -5.84 -5.86
C PRO A 170 -14.18 -4.50 -6.54
N CYS A 171 -14.84 -3.44 -6.05
CA CYS A 171 -14.74 -2.09 -6.64
C CYS A 171 -15.14 -1.98 -8.13
N GLY A 172 -15.85 -2.98 -8.68
CA GLY A 172 -16.23 -3.05 -10.08
C GLY A 172 -15.10 -3.45 -11.04
N LEU A 173 -13.95 -3.88 -10.51
CA LEU A 173 -12.75 -4.22 -11.26
C LEU A 173 -12.51 -5.73 -11.27
N SER A 174 -11.71 -6.23 -12.22
CA SER A 174 -11.19 -7.60 -12.14
C SER A 174 -10.36 -7.77 -10.88
N TYR A 175 -10.33 -8.98 -10.33
CA TYR A 175 -9.71 -9.23 -9.04
C TYR A 175 -8.98 -10.58 -9.04
N THR A 176 -7.81 -10.60 -8.42
CA THR A 176 -6.96 -11.79 -8.30
C THR A 176 -6.38 -11.91 -6.91
N ILE A 177 -6.22 -13.13 -6.42
CA ILE A 177 -5.38 -13.44 -5.26
C ILE A 177 -4.05 -13.94 -5.83
N PHE A 178 -2.94 -13.30 -5.45
CA PHE A 178 -1.62 -13.64 -5.97
C PHE A 178 -1.11 -14.95 -5.37
N SER A 179 -0.55 -15.83 -6.21
CA SER A 179 0.19 -17.01 -5.78
C SER A 179 1.65 -16.71 -5.43
N LYS A 180 2.34 -17.65 -4.78
CA LYS A 180 3.78 -17.53 -4.51
C LYS A 180 4.59 -17.34 -5.81
N GLU A 181 4.26 -18.10 -6.85
CA GLU A 181 4.90 -17.99 -8.16
C GLU A 181 4.65 -16.62 -8.80
N GLU A 182 3.43 -16.10 -8.72
CA GLU A 182 3.10 -14.78 -9.26
C GLU A 182 3.79 -13.65 -8.50
N ILE A 183 3.96 -13.77 -7.17
CA ILE A 183 4.76 -12.84 -6.37
C ILE A 183 6.23 -12.86 -6.81
N PHE A 184 6.81 -14.03 -7.08
CA PHE A 184 8.18 -14.10 -7.60
C PHE A 184 8.31 -13.47 -8.98
N GLN A 185 7.37 -13.74 -9.89
CA GLN A 185 7.32 -13.08 -11.20
C GLN A 185 7.16 -11.56 -11.08
N LEU A 186 6.36 -11.09 -10.13
CA LEU A 186 6.19 -9.66 -9.85
C LEU A 186 7.50 -9.03 -9.36
N ILE A 187 8.27 -9.73 -8.52
CA ILE A 187 9.57 -9.26 -8.01
C ILE A 187 10.62 -9.23 -9.13
N GLU A 188 10.66 -10.25 -9.99
CA GLU A 188 11.51 -10.28 -11.18
C GLU A 188 11.18 -9.10 -12.11
N LEU A 189 9.88 -8.89 -12.40
CA LEU A 189 9.40 -7.77 -13.19
C LEU A 189 9.79 -6.43 -12.57
N ALA A 190 9.67 -6.27 -11.25
CA ALA A 190 10.14 -5.06 -10.56
C ALA A 190 11.64 -4.81 -10.81
N GLY A 191 12.44 -5.88 -10.85
CA GLY A 191 13.87 -5.86 -11.21
C GLY A 191 14.14 -5.28 -12.59
N GLU A 192 13.34 -5.63 -13.59
CA GLU A 192 13.44 -5.09 -14.96
C GLU A 192 13.23 -3.56 -15.00
N TYR A 193 12.50 -3.01 -14.01
CA TYR A 193 12.23 -1.57 -13.86
C TYR A 193 13.08 -0.90 -12.76
N SER A 194 14.24 -1.48 -12.43
CA SER A 194 15.21 -0.91 -11.47
C SER A 194 14.70 -0.86 -10.04
N PHE A 195 13.97 -1.88 -9.61
CA PHE A 195 13.58 -2.07 -8.22
C PHE A 195 14.16 -3.36 -7.64
N SER A 196 14.56 -3.32 -6.38
CA SER A 196 14.97 -4.51 -5.62
C SER A 196 14.28 -4.53 -4.25
N LEU A 197 14.16 -5.69 -3.61
CA LEU A 197 13.55 -5.76 -2.28
C LEU A 197 14.34 -4.94 -1.25
N TYR A 198 13.66 -4.02 -0.56
CA TYR A 198 14.24 -3.12 0.43
C TYR A 198 14.62 -3.82 1.74
N LYS A 199 15.90 -3.89 2.10
CA LYS A 199 16.45 -4.77 3.15
C LYS A 199 16.46 -6.23 2.68
N ASN A 200 17.59 -6.92 2.89
CA ASN A 200 17.80 -8.32 2.52
C ASN A 200 16.71 -9.20 3.10
N SER A 201 15.69 -9.46 2.29
CA SER A 201 14.56 -10.30 2.67
C SER A 201 14.81 -11.65 2.02
N ASP A 202 14.88 -12.70 2.83
CA ASP A 202 15.12 -14.04 2.32
C ASP A 202 13.85 -14.54 1.60
N MET A 203 13.88 -14.53 0.27
CA MET A 203 12.76 -15.03 -0.55
C MET A 203 12.60 -16.54 -0.45
N SER A 204 13.67 -17.27 -0.08
CA SER A 204 13.61 -18.73 0.10
C SER A 204 12.87 -19.14 1.38
N ALA A 205 12.66 -18.17 2.29
CA ALA A 205 12.03 -18.36 3.58
C ALA A 205 10.65 -17.69 3.70
N LEU A 206 9.95 -17.41 2.58
CA LEU A 206 8.55 -16.94 2.65
C LEU A 206 7.71 -17.97 3.42
N PRO A 207 7.23 -17.64 4.63
CA PRO A 207 6.53 -18.60 5.47
C PRO A 207 5.18 -18.92 4.83
N ASP A 208 4.78 -20.18 4.92
CA ASP A 208 3.40 -20.56 4.64
C ASP A 208 2.50 -19.95 5.74
N PRO A 209 1.35 -19.36 5.37
CA PRO A 209 0.44 -18.82 6.36
C PRO A 209 -0.10 -19.93 7.27
N TYR A 210 -0.15 -19.67 8.57
CA TYR A 210 -0.67 -20.62 9.56
C TYR A 210 -2.19 -20.68 9.54
N GLU A 211 -2.84 -19.58 9.21
CA GLU A 211 -4.29 -19.46 9.12
C GLU A 211 -4.72 -19.17 7.68
N LYS A 212 -5.64 -19.98 7.16
CA LYS A 212 -6.32 -19.71 5.89
C LYS A 212 -7.42 -18.66 6.01
N HIS A 213 -8.08 -18.64 7.17
CA HIS A 213 -9.25 -17.81 7.43
C HIS A 213 -8.88 -16.67 8.37
N ILE A 214 -8.36 -15.59 7.79
CA ILE A 214 -8.00 -14.39 8.54
C ILE A 214 -9.28 -13.67 8.98
N LEU A 215 -9.36 -13.31 10.27
CA LEU A 215 -10.52 -12.67 10.90
C LEU A 215 -11.81 -13.52 10.90
N GLY A 216 -11.71 -14.83 11.07
CA GLY A 216 -12.88 -15.69 11.32
C GLY A 216 -13.80 -15.83 10.11
N ASP A 217 -13.24 -16.33 9.01
CA ASP A 217 -13.90 -16.65 7.73
C ASP A 217 -14.27 -15.45 6.84
N ILE A 218 -13.95 -14.22 7.24
CA ILE A 218 -14.19 -13.04 6.38
C ILE A 218 -13.36 -13.11 5.09
N TYR A 219 -12.12 -13.59 5.21
CA TYR A 219 -11.21 -13.77 4.09
C TYR A 219 -10.80 -15.24 4.02
N GLU A 220 -10.93 -15.87 2.84
CA GLU A 220 -10.47 -17.24 2.59
C GLU A 220 -9.03 -17.30 2.07
N HIS A 221 -8.29 -16.21 2.24
CA HIS A 221 -6.90 -16.00 1.85
C HIS A 221 -6.20 -15.09 2.86
N THR A 222 -4.92 -14.84 2.68
CA THR A 222 -4.14 -13.93 3.51
C THR A 222 -3.57 -12.77 2.69
N PHE A 223 -2.66 -11.99 3.25
CA PHE A 223 -2.11 -10.79 2.63
C PHE A 223 -0.59 -10.83 2.66
N ILE A 224 0.03 -10.17 1.69
CA ILE A 224 1.47 -10.03 1.60
C ILE A 224 1.85 -8.56 1.52
N CYS A 225 2.93 -8.20 2.20
CA CYS A 225 3.57 -6.91 2.12
C CYS A 225 4.92 -7.06 1.42
N MET A 226 5.18 -6.18 0.46
CA MET A 226 6.43 -6.07 -0.27
C MET A 226 6.88 -4.62 -0.26
N VAL A 227 8.16 -4.40 0.05
CA VAL A 227 8.78 -3.08 -0.03
C VAL A 227 9.96 -3.18 -0.95
N PHE A 228 9.94 -2.37 -1.99
CA PHE A 228 10.98 -2.25 -2.97
C PHE A 228 11.75 -0.94 -2.76
N ARG A 229 13.02 -0.95 -3.12
CA ARG A 229 13.87 0.23 -3.24
C ARG A 229 14.25 0.38 -4.70
N LYS A 230 14.10 1.59 -5.22
CA LYS A 230 14.58 1.93 -6.55
C LYS A 230 16.11 1.96 -6.56
N THR A 231 16.73 1.20 -7.45
CA THR A 231 18.18 1.07 -7.59
C THR A 231 18.71 1.93 -8.73
N PHE A 232 20.03 2.11 -8.75
CA PHE A 232 20.72 2.67 -9.90
C PHE A 232 20.65 1.68 -11.09
N THR A 233 20.36 2.20 -12.28
CA THR A 233 20.64 1.54 -13.56
C THR A 233 22.10 1.70 -13.91
#